data_AF-A0A7Y7M854-F1
#
_entry.id   AF-A0A7Y7M854-F1
#
_cell.length_a   1.000
_cell.length_b   1.000
_cell.length_c   1.000
_cell.angle_alpha   90.00
_cell.angle_beta   90.00
_cell.angle_gamma   90.00
#
_symmetry.space_group_name_H-M   'P 1'
#
loop_
_entity.id
_entity.type
_entity.pdbx_description
1 polymer ?
#
loop_
_entity_poly.entity_id
_entity_poly.type
_entity_poly.pdbx_seq_one_letter_code
_entity_poly.pdbx_strand_id
1 'polypeptide(L)' 'MRVLGLTGGIGMGKSTVARLLGAAGFAVFDADAAVHALQAP' A
#
# COMPACT_ATOMS: atom_id res chain seq x y z
N MET A 1 -11.07 -14.76 4.15
CA MET A 1 -10.33 -13.72 3.41
C MET A 1 -8.91 -13.68 3.95
N ARG A 2 -7.87 -13.59 3.12
CA ARG A 2 -6.46 -13.53 3.58
C ARG A 2 -5.92 -12.11 3.32
N VAL A 3 -5.18 -11.56 4.27
CA VAL A 3 -4.56 -10.23 4.18
C VAL A 3 -3.06 -10.39 4.29
N LEU A 4 -2.31 -9.72 3.42
CA LEU A 4 -0.85 -9.75 3.38
C LEU A 4 -0.32 -8.35 3.65
N GLY A 5 0.56 -8.23 4.65
CA GLY A 5 1.25 -6.97 4.94
C GLY A 5 2.45 -6.78 4.02
N LEU A 6 2.49 -5.66 3.31
CA LEU A 6 3.64 -5.24 2.51
C LEU A 6 4.44 -4.19 3.30
N THR A 7 5.67 -4.51 3.68
CA THR A 7 6.54 -3.65 4.50
C THR A 7 7.98 -3.61 3.96
N GLY A 8 8.81 -2.75 4.52
CA GLY A 8 10.18 -2.46 4.10
C GLY A 8 10.64 -1.06 4.51
N GLY A 9 11.95 -0.81 4.51
CA GLY A 9 12.53 0.50 4.82
C GLY A 9 12.22 1.59 3.78
N ILE A 10 12.65 2.82 4.05
CA ILE A 10 12.59 3.94 3.10
C ILE A 10 13.44 3.57 1.86
N GLY A 11 12.92 3.85 0.66
CA GLY A 11 13.63 3.55 -0.60
C GLY A 11 13.62 2.08 -1.04
N MET A 12 13.03 1.16 -0.27
CA MET A 12 13.02 -0.29 -0.58
C MET A 12 11.97 -0.70 -1.64
N GLY A 13 11.27 0.25 -2.26
CA GLY A 13 10.35 -0.05 -3.36
C GLY A 13 8.95 -0.56 -2.97
N LYS A 14 8.51 -0.38 -1.72
CA LYS A 14 7.16 -0.77 -1.26
C LYS A 14 6.04 -0.32 -2.20
N SER A 15 6.01 0.98 -2.53
CA SER A 15 4.98 1.56 -3.42
C SER A 15 5.04 0.97 -4.83
N THR A 16 6.24 0.59 -5.30
CA THR A 16 6.40 -0.10 -6.58
C THR A 16 5.75 -1.48 -6.53
N VAL A 17 6.01 -2.27 -5.49
CA VAL A 17 5.40 -3.60 -5.32
C VAL A 17 3.89 -3.49 -5.14
N ALA A 18 3.40 -2.54 -4.35
CA ALA A 18 1.97 -2.28 -4.17
C ALA A 18 1.28 -2.01 -5.52
N ARG A 19 1.87 -1.15 -6.36
CA ARG A 19 1.35 -0.85 -7.71
C ARG A 19 1.35 -2.08 -8.62
N LEU A 20 2.39 -2.91 -8.57
CA LEU A 20 2.46 -4.14 -9.36
C LEU A 20 1.38 -5.15 -8.94
N LEU A 21 1.11 -5.28 -7.64
CA LEU A 21 0.03 -6.12 -7.13
C LEU A 21 -1.34 -5.61 -7.61
N GLY A 22 -1.57 -4.30 -7.57
CA GLY A 22 -2.79 -3.69 -8.11
C GLY A 22 -2.95 -3.94 -9.61
N ALA A 23 -1.88 -3.78 -10.38
CA ALA A 23 -1.87 -4.06 -11.82
C ALA A 23 -2.12 -5.55 -12.15
N ALA A 24 -1.75 -6.46 -11.24
CA ALA A 24 -2.04 -7.89 -11.35
C ALA A 24 -3.46 -8.28 -10.88
N GLY A 25 -4.29 -7.31 -10.49
CA GLY A 25 -5.69 -7.54 -10.09
C GLY A 25 -5.90 -7.81 -8.60
N PHE A 26 -4.88 -7.67 -7.76
CA PHE A 26 -5.05 -7.77 -6.32
C PHE A 26 -5.64 -6.48 -5.74
N ALA A 27 -6.54 -6.62 -4.76
CA ALA A 27 -6.98 -5.49 -3.95
C ALA A 27 -5.80 -4.98 -3.12
N VAL A 28 -5.50 -3.68 -3.25
CA VAL A 28 -4.42 -3.01 -2.54
C VAL A 28 -5.00 -1.97 -1.60
N PHE A 29 -4.58 -2.00 -0.34
CA PHE A 29 -4.86 -0.97 0.65
C PHE A 29 -3.59 -0.18 0.91
N ASP A 30 -3.63 1.13 0.70
CA ASP A 30 -2.53 2.05 0.99
C ASP A 30 -2.75 2.71 2.36
N ALA A 31 -1.92 2.35 3.33
CA ALA A 31 -2.00 2.87 4.69
C ALA A 31 -1.64 4.35 4.78
N ASP A 32 -0.67 4.82 3.99
CA ASP A 32 -0.21 6.21 4.01
C ASP A 32 -1.32 7.13 3.47
N ALA A 33 -1.95 6.73 2.36
CA ALA A 33 -3.08 7.45 1.79
C ALA A 33 -4.30 7.48 2.74
N ALA A 34 -4.59 6.36 3.40
CA ALA A 34 -5.68 6.29 4.37
C ALA A 34 -5.44 7.21 5.58
N VAL A 35 -4.22 7.23 6.13
CA VAL A 35 -3.87 8.13 7.24
C VAL A 35 -3.92 9.59 6.79
N HIS A 36 -3.43 9.91 5.60
CA HIS A 36 -3.49 11.28 5.06
C HIS A 36 -4.93 11.76 4.93
N ALA A 37 -5.85 10.91 4.46
CA ALA A 37 -7.27 11.23 4.38
C ALA A 37 -7.92 11.38 5.77
N LEU A 38 -7.55 10.53 6.74
CA LEU A 38 -8.07 10.59 8.10
C LEU A 38 -7.56 11.81 8.89
N GLN A 39 -6.36 12.29 8.56
CA GLN A 39 -5.73 13.45 9.19
C GLN A 39 -5.92 14.74 8.40
N ALA A 40 -6.70 14.71 7.31
CA ALA A 40 -7.07 15.91 6.57
C ALA A 40 -7.92 16.84 7.46
N PRO A 41 -7.82 18.18 7.30
CA PRO A 41 -8.54 19.16 8.12
C PRO A 41 -10.06 19.06 8.06
#